data_AF-A0A7E5VAE0-F1
#
_entry.id   AF-A0A7E5VAE0-F1
#
_cell.length_a   1.000
_cell.length_b   1.000
_cell.length_c   1.000
_cell.angle_alpha   90.00
_cell.angle_beta   90.00
_cell.angle_gamma   90.00
#
_symmetry.space_group_name_H-M   'P 1'
#
loop_
_entity.id
_entity.type
_entity.pdbx_description
1 polymer ?
#
loop_
_entity_poly.entity_id
_entity_poly.type
_entity_poly.pdbx_seq_one_letter_code
_entity_poly.pdbx_strand_id
1 'polypeptide(L)'
;MTGIKQVRNKKLLPDLRKEGSLDKEILLSTNDKHGAPTGSRLFSHHTLASVRRLSFYHPFFLPKDSLDLVLGATYNHTTERFADKEDLYLQPETIGCDTWRRLRNTYDKHPPVIIPLGHPMQRGGVKERRSPFSVKLMNSGVHSSQTNPGYSRQPAGGAIFFY
;
A
#
# COMPACT_ATOMS: atom_id res chain seq x y z
N MET A 1 0.17 5.32 -5.96
CA MET A 1 0.59 4.14 -5.16
C MET A 1 -0.66 3.40 -4.73
N THR A 2 -0.82 2.14 -5.10
CA THR A 2 -1.97 1.34 -4.65
C THR A 2 -1.73 0.93 -3.20
N GLY A 3 -2.36 1.62 -2.24
CA GLY A 3 -2.30 1.28 -0.82
C GLY A 3 -2.94 -0.08 -0.50
N ILE A 4 -2.80 -0.52 0.76
CA ILE A 4 -3.46 -1.72 1.28
C ILE A 4 -4.98 -1.55 1.11
N LYS A 5 -5.64 -2.55 0.51
CA LYS A 5 -7.10 -2.53 0.32
C LYS A 5 -7.76 -3.60 1.16
N GLN A 6 -8.77 -3.23 1.94
CA GLN A 6 -9.62 -4.19 2.64
C GLN A 6 -10.61 -4.83 1.64
N VAL A 7 -10.57 -6.15 1.52
CA VAL A 7 -11.44 -6.91 0.62
C VAL A 7 -12.29 -7.89 1.44
N ARG A 8 -13.55 -8.09 1.06
CA ARG A 8 -14.43 -9.05 1.73
C ARG A 8 -13.82 -10.45 1.67
N ASN A 9 -13.70 -11.08 2.84
CA ASN A 9 -13.20 -12.44 2.93
C ASN A 9 -14.27 -13.43 2.44
N LYS A 10 -13.87 -14.32 1.53
CA LYS A 10 -14.73 -15.37 0.99
C LYS A 10 -14.52 -16.72 1.66
N LYS A 11 -13.45 -16.89 2.46
CA LYS A 11 -13.13 -18.13 3.17
C LYS A 11 -14.16 -18.44 4.27
N LEU A 12 -14.10 -19.67 4.77
CA LEU A 12 -14.96 -20.18 5.85
C LEU A 12 -14.53 -19.66 7.22
N LEU A 13 -13.23 -19.38 7.36
CA LEU A 13 -12.65 -18.77 8.54
C LEU A 13 -12.42 -17.28 8.32
N PRO A 14 -12.72 -16.42 9.31
CA PRO A 14 -12.38 -15.02 9.28
C PRO A 14 -10.86 -14.83 9.38
N ASP A 15 -10.37 -13.69 8.90
CA ASP A 15 -8.97 -13.31 9.06
C ASP A 15 -8.80 -12.48 10.34
N LEU A 16 -8.18 -13.07 11.34
CA LEU A 16 -7.93 -12.48 12.66
C LEU A 16 -6.45 -12.27 12.96
N ARG A 17 -5.57 -12.41 11.97
CA ARG A 17 -4.12 -12.28 12.14
C ARG A 17 -3.67 -10.95 12.71
N LYS A 18 -4.47 -9.90 12.54
CA LYS A 18 -4.22 -8.55 13.09
C LYS A 18 -4.62 -8.43 14.56
N GLU A 19 -5.60 -9.23 14.98
CA GLU A 19 -6.22 -9.12 16.31
C GLU A 19 -5.61 -10.06 17.34
N GLY A 20 -5.14 -11.24 16.91
CA GLY A 20 -4.69 -12.27 17.84
C GLY A 20 -4.15 -13.52 17.16
N SER A 21 -3.83 -14.51 17.99
CA SER A 21 -3.36 -15.83 17.57
C SER A 21 -4.31 -16.93 18.01
N LEU A 22 -4.30 -18.03 17.27
CA LEU A 22 -4.98 -19.27 17.63
C LEU A 22 -3.93 -20.29 18.04
N ASP A 23 -4.09 -20.88 19.22
CA ASP A 23 -3.16 -21.91 19.71
C ASP A 23 -3.40 -23.27 19.03
N LYS A 24 -4.62 -23.47 18.54
CA LYS A 24 -5.07 -24.70 17.87
C LYS A 24 -5.74 -24.36 16.56
N GLU A 25 -5.61 -25.26 15.59
CA GLU A 25 -6.33 -25.15 14.33
C GLU A 25 -7.83 -25.41 14.53
N ILE A 26 -8.65 -24.65 13.81
CA ILE A 26 -10.10 -24.81 13.83
C ILE A 26 -10.48 -25.92 12.86
N LEU A 27 -11.07 -27.00 13.38
CA LEU A 27 -11.60 -28.08 12.56
C LEU A 27 -12.90 -27.64 11.88
N LEU A 28 -12.88 -27.59 10.56
CA LEU A 28 -14.04 -27.22 9.75
C LEU A 28 -14.81 -28.48 9.35
N SER A 29 -16.15 -28.41 9.35
CA SER A 29 -16.97 -29.55 8.89
C SER A 29 -16.94 -29.74 7.37
N THR A 30 -16.53 -28.71 6.62
CA THR A 30 -16.62 -28.66 5.16
C THR A 30 -15.57 -27.70 4.62
N ASN A 31 -15.02 -27.98 3.44
CA ASN A 31 -14.06 -27.09 2.76
C ASN A 31 -14.74 -26.10 1.80
N ASP A 32 -15.94 -26.44 1.34
CA ASP A 32 -16.72 -25.65 0.40
C ASP A 32 -17.75 -24.75 1.09
N LYS A 33 -17.69 -23.45 0.77
CA LYS A 33 -18.63 -22.46 1.30
C LYS A 33 -20.09 -22.76 0.98
N HIS A 34 -20.32 -23.23 -0.24
CA HIS A 34 -21.63 -23.48 -0.79
C HIS A 34 -21.99 -24.96 -0.86
N GLY A 35 -21.08 -25.85 -0.42
CA GLY A 35 -21.32 -27.30 -0.41
C GLY A 35 -22.36 -27.74 0.61
N ALA A 36 -22.62 -26.92 1.63
CA ALA A 36 -23.63 -27.16 2.64
C ALA A 36 -24.99 -26.51 2.30
N PRO A 37 -26.13 -27.16 2.63
CA PRO A 37 -27.46 -26.57 2.46
C PRO A 37 -27.58 -25.26 3.24
N THR A 38 -28.38 -24.31 2.73
CA THR A 38 -28.40 -22.92 3.22
C THR A 38 -28.55 -22.80 4.74
N GLY A 39 -29.37 -23.66 5.36
CA GLY A 39 -29.59 -23.66 6.82
C GLY A 39 -28.39 -24.10 7.66
N SER A 40 -27.52 -24.99 7.16
CA SER A 40 -26.35 -25.46 7.91
C SER A 40 -25.10 -24.61 7.69
N ARG A 41 -25.13 -23.65 6.76
CA ARG A 41 -23.97 -22.78 6.45
C ARG A 41 -23.50 -21.95 7.65
N LEU A 42 -24.41 -21.54 8.54
CA LEU A 42 -24.03 -20.78 9.74
C LEU A 42 -23.22 -21.65 10.73
N PHE A 43 -23.50 -22.95 10.76
CA PHE A 43 -22.77 -23.92 11.58
C PHE A 43 -21.43 -24.30 10.95
N SER A 44 -21.37 -24.47 9.62
CA SER A 44 -20.14 -24.87 8.92
C SER A 44 -19.09 -23.76 8.81
N HIS A 45 -19.48 -22.49 8.92
CA HIS A 45 -18.59 -21.33 8.79
C HIS A 45 -18.46 -20.57 10.10
N HIS A 46 -17.25 -20.14 10.44
CA HIS A 46 -17.07 -19.28 11.60
C HIS A 46 -17.24 -17.80 11.25
N THR A 47 -17.88 -17.06 12.15
CA THR A 47 -17.95 -15.60 12.13
C THR A 47 -16.83 -15.01 12.98
N LEU A 48 -16.55 -13.71 12.81
CA LEU A 48 -15.62 -12.99 13.71
C LEU A 48 -16.01 -13.16 15.18
N ALA A 49 -17.31 -13.04 15.48
CA ALA A 49 -17.82 -13.18 16.84
C ALA A 49 -17.64 -14.61 17.39
N SER A 50 -17.85 -15.64 16.57
CA SER A 50 -17.67 -17.03 17.03
C SER A 50 -16.20 -17.35 17.30
N VAL A 51 -15.28 -16.92 16.42
CA VAL A 51 -13.84 -17.20 16.63
C VAL A 51 -13.30 -16.47 17.85
N ARG A 52 -13.71 -15.22 18.06
CA ARG A 52 -13.32 -14.44 19.26
C ARG A 52 -13.77 -15.04 20.59
N ARG A 53 -14.77 -15.92 20.58
CA ARG A 53 -15.27 -16.62 21.77
C ARG A 53 -14.65 -18.00 21.96
N LEU A 54 -13.80 -18.46 21.05
CA LEU A 54 -13.11 -19.74 21.21
C LEU A 54 -12.11 -19.65 22.37
N SER A 55 -12.01 -20.73 23.15
CA SER A 55 -11.13 -20.79 24.32
C SER A 55 -9.64 -20.74 23.98
N PHE A 56 -9.27 -21.08 22.74
CA PHE A 56 -7.90 -21.11 22.24
C PHE A 56 -7.57 -19.92 21.33
N TYR A 57 -8.41 -18.88 21.36
CA TYR A 57 -8.15 -17.61 20.68
C TYR A 57 -7.64 -16.58 21.69
N HIS A 58 -6.46 -16.04 21.43
CA HIS A 58 -5.79 -15.08 22.28
C HIS A 58 -5.61 -13.74 21.55
N PRO A 59 -6.38 -12.70 21.90
CA PRO A 59 -6.22 -11.37 21.32
C PRO A 59 -4.91 -10.71 21.80
N PHE A 60 -4.23 -9.99 20.91
CA PHE A 60 -3.00 -9.24 21.24
C PHE A 60 -3.30 -8.01 22.10
N PHE A 61 -4.44 -7.37 21.85
CA PHE A 61 -4.92 -6.21 22.58
C PHE A 61 -6.34 -6.47 23.04
N LEU A 62 -6.57 -6.34 24.34
CA LEU A 62 -7.90 -6.45 24.93
C LEU A 62 -8.06 -5.32 25.95
N PRO A 63 -9.11 -4.48 25.82
CA PRO A 63 -9.46 -3.51 26.85
C PRO A 63 -9.70 -4.25 28.17
N LYS A 64 -9.04 -3.81 29.26
CA LYS A 64 -9.15 -4.47 30.57
C LYS A 64 -10.41 -4.05 31.30
N ASP A 65 -10.80 -2.79 31.15
CA ASP A 65 -11.96 -2.22 31.81
C ASP A 65 -12.74 -1.27 30.88
N SER A 66 -13.80 -0.68 31.43
CA SER A 66 -14.61 0.31 30.70
C SER A 66 -13.87 1.62 30.45
N LEU A 67 -12.85 1.95 31.26
CA LEU A 67 -12.08 3.18 31.09
C LEU A 67 -11.22 3.09 29.82
N ASP A 68 -10.59 1.94 29.56
CA ASP A 68 -9.83 1.69 28.34
C ASP A 68 -10.67 1.91 27.06
N LEU A 69 -11.95 1.53 27.09
CA LEU A 69 -12.87 1.75 25.97
C LEU A 69 -13.15 3.25 25.75
N VAL A 70 -13.30 4.00 26.83
CA VAL A 70 -13.55 5.46 26.76
C VAL A 70 -12.28 6.19 26.31
N LEU A 71 -11.11 5.80 26.82
CA LEU A 71 -9.83 6.37 26.41
C LEU A 71 -9.47 6.04 24.95
N GLY A 72 -9.97 4.91 24.43
CA GLY A 72 -9.81 4.53 23.04
C GLY A 72 -10.79 5.21 22.07
N ALA A 73 -11.81 5.91 22.56
CA ALA A 73 -12.80 6.56 21.73
C ALA A 73 -12.23 7.78 20.98
N THR A 74 -12.79 8.07 19.81
CA THR A 74 -12.43 9.21 18.98
C THR A 74 -13.43 10.33 19.14
N TYR A 75 -12.95 11.55 19.38
CA TYR A 75 -13.77 12.75 19.45
C TYR A 75 -13.38 13.74 18.36
N ASN A 76 -14.36 14.27 17.60
CA ASN A 76 -14.10 15.21 16.51
C ASN A 76 -14.94 16.49 16.61
N HIS A 77 -14.43 17.45 17.37
CA HIS A 77 -15.03 18.77 17.55
C HIS A 77 -15.07 19.66 16.29
N THR A 78 -14.40 19.29 15.20
CA THR A 78 -14.32 20.14 14.00
C THR A 78 -15.58 20.02 13.15
N THR A 79 -16.12 18.80 13.03
CA THR A 79 -17.27 18.51 12.15
C THR A 79 -18.54 18.18 12.92
N GLU A 80 -18.45 17.74 14.17
CA GLU A 80 -19.63 17.44 15.00
C GLU A 80 -20.21 18.73 15.58
N ARG A 81 -21.37 19.13 15.09
CA ARG A 81 -22.19 20.19 15.69
C ARG A 81 -23.37 19.52 16.38
N PHE A 82 -23.37 19.55 17.72
CA PHE A 82 -24.29 18.80 18.59
C PHE A 82 -24.06 17.29 18.59
N ALA A 83 -22.91 16.86 19.11
CA ALA A 83 -22.62 15.44 19.33
C ALA A 83 -23.63 14.83 20.31
N ASP A 84 -24.12 13.64 19.98
CA ASP A 84 -24.93 12.84 20.89
C ASP A 84 -24.02 12.17 21.94
N LYS A 85 -24.62 11.68 23.03
CA LYS A 85 -23.85 10.98 24.07
C LYS A 85 -23.14 9.73 23.54
N GLU A 86 -23.65 9.15 22.47
CA GLU A 86 -23.11 7.96 21.82
C GLU A 86 -21.80 8.22 21.09
N ASP A 87 -21.64 9.43 20.53
CA ASP A 87 -20.44 9.85 19.79
C ASP A 87 -19.20 9.89 20.70
N LEU A 88 -19.39 10.10 22.01
CA LEU A 88 -18.32 10.06 23.01
C LEU A 88 -17.65 8.69 23.13
N TYR A 89 -18.34 7.61 22.77
CA TYR A 89 -17.85 6.23 22.90
C TYR A 89 -17.42 5.63 21.56
N LEU A 90 -17.44 6.44 20.50
CA LEU A 90 -17.28 5.96 19.14
C LEU A 90 -15.82 5.55 18.91
N GLN A 91 -15.61 4.27 18.63
CA GLN A 91 -14.28 3.71 18.47
C GLN A 91 -13.70 4.05 17.10
N PRO A 92 -12.37 4.23 16.96
CA PRO A 92 -11.72 4.64 15.72
C PRO A 92 -12.06 3.72 14.53
N GLU A 93 -12.13 2.41 14.75
CA GLU A 93 -12.54 1.46 13.70
C GLU A 93 -13.94 1.72 13.12
N THR A 94 -14.83 2.33 13.89
CA THR A 94 -16.22 2.61 13.48
C THR A 94 -16.28 3.72 12.43
N ILE A 95 -15.36 4.69 12.51
CA ILE A 95 -15.19 5.77 11.53
C ILE A 95 -14.34 5.31 10.33
N GLY A 96 -13.81 4.08 10.37
CA GLY A 96 -12.97 3.53 9.32
C GLY A 96 -11.48 3.82 9.50
N CYS A 97 -11.05 4.29 10.68
CA CYS A 97 -9.64 4.32 11.02
C CYS A 97 -9.11 2.88 11.13
N ASP A 98 -7.89 2.66 10.66
CA ASP A 98 -7.28 1.33 10.70
C ASP A 98 -6.73 1.05 12.10
N THR A 99 -7.36 0.14 12.83
CA THR A 99 -6.96 -0.26 14.20
C THR A 99 -6.67 -1.76 14.25
N TRP A 100 -6.27 -2.27 15.41
CA TRP A 100 -6.03 -3.71 15.58
C TRP A 100 -7.30 -4.54 15.37
N ARG A 101 -8.48 -3.98 15.69
CA ARG A 101 -9.78 -4.67 15.69
C ARG A 101 -10.48 -4.56 14.33
N ARG A 102 -11.01 -5.68 13.85
CA ARG A 102 -11.74 -5.78 12.58
C ARG A 102 -13.24 -5.83 12.81
N LEU A 103 -13.98 -4.85 12.29
CA LEU A 103 -15.45 -4.83 12.45
C LEU A 103 -16.18 -5.74 11.45
N ARG A 104 -15.58 -5.98 10.28
CA ARG A 104 -16.18 -6.74 9.18
C ARG A 104 -15.27 -7.90 8.78
N ASN A 105 -15.85 -8.98 8.27
CA ASN A 105 -15.09 -10.13 7.74
C ASN A 105 -14.41 -9.75 6.41
N THR A 106 -13.34 -8.98 6.51
CA THR A 106 -12.45 -8.57 5.43
C THR A 106 -11.04 -9.13 5.66
N TYR A 107 -10.16 -9.01 4.69
CA TYR A 107 -8.72 -9.22 4.85
C TYR A 107 -7.96 -8.14 4.10
N ASP A 108 -6.71 -7.92 4.49
CA ASP A 108 -5.86 -6.88 3.93
C ASP A 108 -5.15 -7.41 2.68
N LYS A 109 -5.49 -6.85 1.52
CA LYS A 109 -4.83 -7.17 0.26
C LYS A 109 -3.69 -6.18 0.04
N HIS A 110 -2.47 -6.66 0.26
CA HIS A 110 -1.26 -5.92 -0.09
C HIS A 110 -1.14 -5.78 -1.61
N PRO A 111 -0.66 -4.64 -2.12
CA PRO A 111 -0.32 -4.51 -3.53
C PRO A 111 0.76 -5.54 -3.89
N PRO A 112 0.77 -6.03 -5.14
CA PRO A 112 1.85 -6.90 -5.60
C PRO A 112 3.17 -6.14 -5.45
N VAL A 113 4.18 -6.83 -4.89
CA VAL A 113 5.53 -6.28 -4.84
C VAL A 113 6.02 -6.10 -6.26
N ILE A 114 6.30 -4.85 -6.64
CA ILE A 114 6.90 -4.56 -7.94
C ILE A 114 8.35 -5.04 -7.83
N ILE A 115 8.63 -6.20 -8.43
CA ILE A 115 10.01 -6.67 -8.55
C ILE A 115 10.66 -5.80 -9.63
N PRO A 116 11.65 -4.95 -9.29
CA PRO A 116 12.34 -4.19 -10.31
C PRO A 116 13.05 -5.20 -11.22
N LEU A 117 12.70 -5.20 -12.51
CA LEU A 117 13.54 -5.81 -13.54
C LEU A 117 14.92 -5.18 -13.34
N GLY A 118 15.94 -6.01 -13.10
CA GLY A 118 17.19 -5.65 -12.39
C GLY A 118 18.08 -4.59 -13.03
N HIS A 119 17.57 -3.81 -13.97
CA HIS A 119 18.27 -2.75 -14.68
C HIS A 119 17.28 -1.59 -14.77
N PRO A 120 17.64 -0.37 -14.32
CA PRO A 120 16.78 0.78 -14.54
C PRO A 120 16.59 0.96 -16.04
N MET A 121 15.35 0.91 -16.52
CA MET A 121 15.02 1.30 -17.88
C MET A 121 15.35 2.78 -18.04
N GLN A 122 16.56 3.09 -18.53
CA GLN A 122 16.91 4.42 -18.94
C GLN A 122 16.25 4.68 -20.30
N ARG A 123 15.05 5.26 -20.28
CA ARG A 123 14.41 5.72 -21.51
C ARG A 123 15.20 6.93 -22.02
N GLY A 124 16.12 6.68 -22.93
CA GLY A 124 16.86 7.72 -23.64
C GLY A 124 15.90 8.61 -24.43
N GLY A 125 16.11 9.92 -24.37
CA GLY A 125 15.25 10.91 -25.02
C GLY A 125 15.56 12.33 -24.53
N VAL A 126 15.10 13.32 -25.28
CA VAL A 126 15.24 14.74 -24.92
C VAL A 126 14.32 15.02 -23.72
N LYS A 127 14.90 15.12 -22.51
CA LYS A 127 14.14 15.44 -21.28
C LYS A 127 13.54 16.86 -21.30
N GLU A 128 14.14 17.75 -22.07
CA GLU A 128 13.71 19.14 -22.23
C GLU A 128 14.24 19.69 -23.56
N ARG A 129 13.38 20.35 -24.34
CA ARG A 129 13.77 21.11 -25.53
C ARG A 129 13.84 22.58 -25.14
N ARG A 130 14.91 22.97 -24.43
CA ARG A 130 15.11 24.36 -23.97
C ARG A 130 15.17 25.37 -25.12
N SER A 131 15.51 24.92 -26.33
CA SER A 131 15.59 25.76 -27.52
C SER A 131 15.36 24.91 -28.79
N PRO A 132 14.71 25.46 -29.83
CA PRO A 132 14.58 24.81 -31.14
C PRO A 132 15.94 24.44 -31.78
N PHE A 133 17.01 25.12 -31.38
CA PHE A 133 18.36 24.98 -31.94
C PHE A 133 19.29 24.08 -31.10
N SER A 134 18.83 23.57 -29.96
CA SER A 134 19.63 22.69 -29.10
C SER A 134 19.28 21.22 -29.38
N VAL A 135 19.86 20.67 -30.43
CA VAL A 135 19.76 19.23 -30.74
C VAL A 135 20.89 18.50 -29.99
N LYS A 136 20.62 18.06 -28.77
CA LYS A 136 21.54 17.19 -28.02
C LYS A 136 21.70 15.86 -28.78
N LEU A 137 22.95 15.41 -28.98
CA LEU A 137 23.43 14.27 -29.82
C LEU A 137 24.02 14.66 -31.19
N MET A 138 24.00 15.93 -31.56
CA MET A 138 24.81 16.45 -32.68
C MET A 138 26.08 17.07 -32.11
N ASN A 139 27.27 16.77 -32.67
CA ASN A 139 28.52 17.44 -32.31
C ASN A 139 28.41 18.93 -32.68
N SER A 140 27.95 19.76 -31.75
CA SER A 140 27.89 21.22 -31.93
C SER A 140 29.25 21.82 -31.60
N GLY A 141 30.16 21.85 -32.57
CA GLY A 141 31.43 22.55 -32.45
C GLY A 141 31.44 23.85 -33.26
N VAL A 142 31.61 24.99 -32.59
CA VAL A 142 32.32 26.15 -33.17
C VAL A 142 33.62 26.24 -32.36
N HIS A 143 34.75 25.99 -33.00
CA HIS A 143 36.05 25.94 -32.34
C HIS A 143 36.47 27.33 -31.86
N SER A 144 36.20 27.63 -30.58
CA SER A 144 36.73 28.83 -29.94
C SER A 144 38.10 28.55 -29.31
N SER A 145 38.96 29.57 -29.31
CA SER A 145 40.33 29.53 -28.76
C SER A 145 40.38 29.21 -27.26
N GLN A 146 39.25 29.19 -26.57
CA GLN A 146 39.17 28.97 -25.12
C GLN A 146 39.16 27.48 -24.75
N THR A 147 38.89 26.57 -25.69
CA THR A 147 38.81 25.12 -25.45
C THR A 147 40.07 24.32 -25.82
N ASN A 148 41.07 24.91 -26.47
CA ASN A 148 42.34 24.25 -26.76
C ASN A 148 43.50 25.27 -26.85
N PRO A 149 44.11 25.66 -25.71
CA PRO A 149 45.11 26.73 -25.66
C PRO A 149 46.48 26.35 -26.24
N GLY A 150 46.64 25.18 -26.87
CA GLY A 150 47.95 24.65 -27.28
C GLY A 150 48.03 24.05 -28.67
N TYR A 151 47.05 24.25 -29.55
CA TYR A 151 47.12 23.70 -30.92
C TYR A 151 47.48 24.78 -31.94
N SER A 152 48.69 24.67 -32.48
CA SER A 152 49.22 25.50 -33.57
C SER A 152 48.28 25.48 -34.77
N ARG A 153 47.83 26.66 -35.22
CA ARG A 153 47.02 26.78 -36.43
C ARG A 153 47.95 26.64 -37.64
N GLN A 154 47.81 25.56 -38.41
CA GLN A 154 48.26 25.63 -39.81
C GLN A 154 47.49 26.77 -40.49
N PRO A 155 48.17 27.73 -41.14
CA PRO A 155 47.54 28.95 -41.63
C PRO A 155 46.58 28.72 -42.80
N ALA A 156 46.66 27.59 -43.48
CA ALA A 156 45.68 27.17 -44.46
C ALA A 156 44.65 26.27 -43.77
N GLY A 157 43.51 26.85 -43.37
CA GLY A 157 42.47 26.14 -42.63
C GLY A 157 41.97 24.89 -43.35
N GLY A 158 42.55 23.72 -43.03
CA GLY A 158 42.03 22.37 -43.22
C GLY A 158 41.54 21.93 -44.61
N ALA A 159 41.62 22.78 -45.63
CA ALA A 159 40.99 22.58 -46.93
C ALA A 159 41.99 22.39 -48.09
N ILE A 160 43.27 22.18 -47.79
CA ILE A 160 44.29 21.87 -48.80
C ILE A 160 45.00 20.59 -48.36
N PHE A 161 44.81 19.52 -49.13
CA PHE A 161 45.61 18.30 -49.08
C PHE A 161 46.57 18.34 -50.26
N PHE A 162 47.88 18.23 -50.00
CA PHE A 162 48.83 17.94 -51.08
C PHE A 162 48.80 16.42 -51.31
N TYR A 163 48.61 16.03 -52.57
CA TYR A 163 48.72 14.63 -53.03
C TYR A 163 50.16 14.14 -52.91
#